data_AF-A0A969NNP7-F1
#
_entry.id   AF-A0A969NNP7-F1
#
_cell.length_a   1.000
_cell.length_b   1.000
_cell.length_c   1.000
_cell.angle_alpha   90.00
_cell.angle_beta   90.00
_cell.angle_gamma   90.00
#
_symmetry.space_group_name_H-M   'P 1'
#
loop_
_entity.id
_entity.type
_entity.pdbx_description
1 polymer ?
#
loop_
_entity_poly.entity_id
_entity_poly.type
_entity_poly.pdbx_seq_one_letter_code
_entity_poly.pdbx_strand_id
1 'polypeptide(L)'
;MVGVKVLGVAFVIQQAIENGIAPRLLGGFTGLNPVWILVALLVGIQVAGILGLLLAVPMAGVIKGIVSMCHSQLFDNNYSAIDRRSP
;
A
#
# COMPACT_ATOMS: atom_id res chain seq x y z
N MET A 1 -36.36 -17.12 -8.59
CA MET A 1 -35.78 -16.26 -9.64
C MET A 1 -35.12 -14.99 -9.09
N VAL A 2 -35.67 -14.34 -8.05
CA VAL A 2 -35.08 -13.14 -7.41
C VAL A 2 -33.66 -13.37 -6.89
N GLY A 3 -33.39 -14.53 -6.26
CA GLY A 3 -32.07 -14.85 -5.73
C GLY A 3 -30.94 -14.84 -6.76
N VAL A 4 -31.19 -15.31 -7.99
CA VAL A 4 -30.19 -15.31 -9.06
C VAL A 4 -29.86 -13.88 -9.53
N LYS A 5 -30.87 -12.99 -9.56
CA LYS A 5 -30.67 -11.58 -9.91
C LYS A 5 -29.84 -10.87 -8.84
N VAL A 6 -30.10 -11.13 -7.57
CA VAL A 6 -29.33 -10.57 -6.45
C VAL A 6 -27.88 -11.06 -6.50
N LEU A 7 -27.67 -12.36 -6.74
CA LEU A 7 -26.34 -12.95 -6.90
C LEU A 7 -25.56 -12.32 -8.07
N GLY A 8 -26.21 -12.14 -9.21
CA GLY A 8 -25.59 -11.51 -10.38
C GLY A 8 -25.15 -10.07 -10.11
N VAL A 9 -25.99 -9.28 -9.46
CA VAL A 9 -25.66 -7.89 -9.09
C VAL A 9 -24.55 -7.85 -8.03
N ALA A 10 -24.62 -8.70 -7.00
CA ALA A 10 -23.61 -8.77 -5.96
C ALA A 10 -22.24 -9.14 -6.51
N PHE A 11 -22.17 -10.10 -7.44
CA PHE A 11 -20.94 -10.51 -8.10
C PHE A 11 -20.30 -9.36 -8.89
N VAL A 12 -21.09 -8.64 -9.69
CA VAL A 12 -20.57 -7.48 -10.45
C VAL A 12 -20.02 -6.40 -9.51
N ILE A 13 -20.72 -6.13 -8.40
CA ILE A 13 -20.27 -5.17 -7.39
C ILE A 13 -18.95 -5.65 -6.75
N GLN A 14 -18.86 -6.91 -6.35
CA GLN A 14 -17.64 -7.48 -5.77
C GLN A 14 -16.46 -7.36 -6.72
N GLN A 15 -16.64 -7.73 -8.00
CA GLN A 15 -15.57 -7.64 -8.99
C GLN A 15 -15.11 -6.19 -9.21
N ALA A 16 -16.03 -5.23 -9.19
CA ALA A 16 -15.69 -3.80 -9.30
C ALA A 16 -14.92 -3.30 -8.06
N ILE A 17 -15.31 -3.75 -6.87
CA ILE A 17 -14.62 -3.39 -5.62
C ILE A 17 -13.22 -3.98 -5.58
N GLU A 18 -13.08 -5.28 -5.78
CA GLU A 18 -11.80 -6.00 -5.61
C GLU A 18 -10.76 -5.61 -6.66
N ASN A 19 -11.17 -5.43 -7.92
CA ASN A 19 -10.22 -5.14 -9.00
C ASN A 19 -9.98 -3.65 -9.24
N GLY A 20 -10.87 -2.77 -8.80
CA GLY A 20 -10.79 -1.33 -9.05
C GLY A 20 -10.60 -0.50 -7.79
N ILE A 21 -11.54 -0.64 -6.85
CA ILE A 21 -11.66 0.26 -5.70
C ILE A 21 -10.60 -0.08 -4.63
N ALA A 22 -10.49 -1.36 -4.25
CA ALA A 22 -9.57 -1.83 -3.22
C ALA A 22 -8.09 -1.41 -3.46
N PRO A 23 -7.47 -1.64 -4.65
CA PRO A 23 -6.09 -1.25 -4.87
C PRO A 23 -5.89 0.27 -4.83
N ARG A 24 -6.86 1.06 -5.32
CA ARG A 24 -6.79 2.53 -5.27
C ARG A 24 -6.95 3.08 -3.86
N LEU A 25 -7.87 2.53 -3.09
CA LEU A 25 -8.07 2.90 -1.68
C LEU A 25 -6.81 2.58 -0.86
N LEU A 26 -6.32 1.35 -0.93
CA LEU A 26 -5.12 0.92 -0.20
C LEU A 26 -3.88 1.73 -0.59
N GLY A 27 -3.72 2.00 -1.89
CA GLY A 27 -2.66 2.88 -2.40
C GLY A 27 -2.80 4.32 -1.90
N GLY A 28 -4.01 4.86 -1.79
CA GLY A 28 -4.26 6.19 -1.25
C GLY A 28 -3.98 6.33 0.25
N PHE A 29 -4.39 5.35 1.06
CA PHE A 29 -4.21 5.39 2.52
C PHE A 29 -2.76 5.19 2.97
N THR A 30 -2.00 4.38 2.24
CA THR A 30 -0.63 4.02 2.62
C THR A 30 0.43 4.70 1.75
N GLY A 31 0.04 5.23 0.59
CA GLY A 31 0.93 5.76 -0.45
C GLY A 31 1.94 4.73 -0.96
N LEU A 32 1.67 3.43 -0.75
CA LEU A 32 2.47 2.31 -1.26
C LEU A 32 1.84 1.79 -2.54
N ASN A 33 2.67 1.35 -3.48
CA ASN A 33 2.17 0.62 -4.64
C ASN A 33 1.46 -0.67 -4.13
N PRO A 34 0.21 -0.96 -4.56
CA PRO A 34 -0.57 -2.10 -4.10
C PRO A 34 0.18 -3.45 -4.12
N VAL A 35 1.12 -3.62 -5.05
CA VAL A 35 1.97 -4.81 -5.13
C VAL A 35 2.78 -5.02 -3.85
N TRP A 36 3.36 -3.96 -3.26
CA TRP A 36 4.14 -4.07 -2.02
C TRP A 36 3.27 -4.43 -0.82
N ILE A 37 2.03 -3.94 -0.80
CA ILE A 37 1.05 -4.30 0.23
C ILE A 37 0.74 -5.80 0.13
N LEU A 38 0.52 -6.30 -1.10
CA LEU A 38 0.29 -7.72 -1.34
C LEU A 38 1.48 -8.57 -0.86
N VAL A 39 2.71 -8.18 -1.23
CA VAL A 39 3.93 -8.88 -0.78
C VAL A 39 4.02 -8.90 0.75
N ALA A 40 3.79 -7.76 1.41
CA ALA A 40 3.81 -7.68 2.87
C ALA A 40 2.74 -8.59 3.51
N LEU A 41 1.54 -8.66 2.93
CA LEU A 41 0.48 -9.56 3.39
C LEU A 41 0.89 -11.02 3.24
N LEU A 42 1.39 -11.44 2.07
CA LEU A 42 1.85 -12.82 1.87
C LEU A 42 2.97 -13.21 2.83
N VAL A 43 3.95 -12.33 3.02
CA VAL A 43 5.06 -12.55 3.97
C VAL A 43 4.53 -12.63 5.40
N GLY A 44 3.64 -11.72 5.81
CA GLY A 44 3.02 -11.73 7.13
C GLY A 44 2.24 -13.02 7.40
N ILE A 45 1.44 -13.47 6.44
CA ILE A 45 0.68 -14.72 6.53
C ILE A 45 1.64 -15.91 6.70
N GLN A 46 2.74 -15.98 5.96
CA GLN A 46 3.70 -17.09 6.11
C GLN A 46 4.41 -17.09 7.48
N VAL A 47 4.72 -15.92 8.03
CA VAL A 47 5.49 -15.81 9.29
C VAL A 47 4.61 -16.03 10.52
N ALA A 48 3.40 -15.46 10.54
CA ALA A 48 2.55 -15.41 11.73
C ALA A 48 1.06 -15.71 11.46
N GLY A 49 0.73 -16.22 10.27
CA GLY A 49 -0.65 -16.55 9.90
C GLY A 49 -1.58 -15.33 9.88
N ILE A 50 -2.77 -15.50 10.45
CA ILE A 50 -3.79 -14.43 10.51
C ILE A 50 -3.29 -13.20 11.29
N LEU A 51 -2.47 -13.38 12.32
CA LEU A 51 -1.88 -12.26 13.06
C LEU A 51 -0.93 -11.46 12.17
N GLY A 52 -0.15 -12.14 11.34
CA GLY A 52 0.74 -11.49 10.39
C GLY A 52 -0.01 -10.76 9.27
N LEU A 53 -1.18 -11.27 8.84
CA LEU A 53 -2.07 -10.56 7.92
C LEU A 53 -2.53 -9.22 8.50
N LEU A 54 -2.96 -9.20 9.77
CA LEU A 54 -3.43 -7.99 10.46
C LEU A 54 -2.30 -6.95 10.62
N LEU A 55 -1.10 -7.43 10.96
CA LEU A 55 0.06 -6.58 11.22
C LEU A 55 0.82 -6.14 9.96
N ALA A 56 0.60 -6.80 8.81
CA ALA A 56 1.32 -6.52 7.58
C ALA A 56 1.12 -5.08 7.07
N VAL A 57 -0.11 -4.56 7.12
CA VAL A 57 -0.43 -3.20 6.64
C VAL A 57 0.26 -2.12 7.46
N PRO A 58 0.13 -2.06 8.80
CA PRO A 58 0.81 -1.05 9.59
C PRO A 58 2.34 -1.18 9.51
N MET A 59 2.88 -2.41 9.48
CA MET A 59 4.33 -2.62 9.32
C MET A 59 4.85 -2.10 7.98
N ALA A 60 4.16 -2.37 6.87
CA ALA A 60 4.51 -1.84 5.56
C ALA A 60 4.54 -0.29 5.56
N GLY A 61 3.57 0.34 6.24
CA GLY A 61 3.52 1.79 6.42
C GLY A 61 4.74 2.34 7.18
N VAL A 62 5.14 1.68 8.28
CA VAL A 62 6.31 2.08 9.08
C VAL A 62 7.60 1.98 8.25
N ILE A 63 7.81 0.87 7.56
CA ILE A 63 9.00 0.66 6.70
C ILE A 63 9.09 1.75 5.64
N LYS A 64 7.97 2.05 4.97
CA LYS A 64 7.91 3.12 3.96
C LYS A 64 8.22 4.49 4.55
N GLY A 65 7.71 4.79 5.75
CA GLY A 65 8.01 6.02 6.47
C GLY A 65 9.52 6.17 6.72
N ILE A 66 10.17 5.12 7.23
CA ILE A 66 11.61 5.10 7.48
C ILE A 66 12.40 5.30 6.19
N VAL A 67 12.03 4.59 5.11
CA VAL A 67 12.67 4.73 3.79
C VAL A 67 12.52 6.15 3.26
N SER A 68 11.33 6.74 3.38
CA SER A 68 11.08 8.12 2.96
C SER A 68 11.92 9.13 3.73
N MET A 69 12.09 8.94 5.04
CA MET A 69 12.92 9.79 5.89
C MET A 69 14.41 9.66 5.55
N CYS A 70 14.89 8.44 5.26
CA CYS A 70 16.27 8.22 4.84
C CYS A 70 16.54 8.84 3.46
N HIS A 71 15.58 8.71 2.54
CA HIS A 71 15.67 9.30 1.20
C HIS A 71 15.69 10.84 1.25
N SER A 72 14.86 11.47 2.09
CA SER A 72 14.86 12.93 2.22
C SER A 72 16.18 13.47 2.75
N GLN A 73 16.86 12.77 3.66
CA GLN A 73 18.16 13.18 4.19
C GLN A 73 19.27 13.22 3.11
N LEU A 74 19.21 12.34 2.12
CA LEU A 74 20.17 12.31 1.01
C LEU A 74 19.95 13.47 0.03
N PHE A 75 18.68 13.82 -0.22
CA PHE A 75 18.32 14.91 -1.12
C PHE A 75 18.51 16.28 -0.50
N ASP A 76 18.15 16.48 0.78
CA ASP A 76 18.32 17.77 1.46
C ASP A 76 19.80 18.15 1.61
N ASN A 77 20.67 17.18 1.90
CA ASN A 77 22.12 17.41 2.02
C ASN A 77 22.73 17.86 0.68
N ASN A 78 22.35 17.20 -0.42
CA ASN A 78 22.82 17.58 -1.75
C ASN A 78 22.23 18.91 -2.23
N TYR A 79 20.95 19.19 -1.97
CA TYR A 79 20.33 20.44 -2.41
C TYR A 79 20.97 21.66 -1.73
N SER A 80 21.23 21.57 -0.43
CA SER A 80 21.92 22.61 0.35
C SER A 80 23.37 22.85 -0.13
N ALA A 81 24.03 21.81 -0.64
CA ALA A 81 25.37 21.91 -1.22
C ALA A 81 25.38 22.50 -2.64
N ILE A 82 24.32 22.29 -3.42
CA ILE A 82 24.14 22.84 -4.77
C ILE A 82 23.75 24.33 -4.69
N ASP A 83 22.79 24.70 -3.84
CA ASP A 83 22.32 26.08 -3.67
C ASP A 83 23.44 27.02 -3.17
N ARG A 84 24.30 26.51 -2.28
CA ARG A 84 25.50 27.23 -1.80
C ARG A 84 26.62 27.36 -2.84
N ARG A 85 26.52 26.65 -3.97
CA ARG A 85 27.48 26.68 -5.09
C ARG A 85 27.03 27.64 -6.20
N SER A 86 25.77 28.07 -6.21
CA SER A 86 25.23 29.09 -7.13
C SER A 86 25.74 30.49 -6.74
N PRO A 87 26.50 31.18 -7.60
CA PRO A 87 26.96 32.54 -7.36
C PRO A 87 25.85 33.59 -7.50
#